data_AF-A0A2G5TYN1-F1
#
_entry.id   AF-A0A2G5TYN1-F1
#
_cell.length_a   1.000
_cell.length_b   1.000
_cell.length_c   1.000
_cell.angle_alpha   90.00
_cell.angle_beta   90.00
_cell.angle_gamma   90.00
#
_symmetry.space_group_name_H-M   'P 1'
#
loop_
_entity.id
_entity.type
_entity.pdbx_description
1 polymer ?
#
loop_
_entity_poly.entity_id
_entity_poly.type
_entity_poly.pdbx_seq_one_letter_code
_entity_poly.pdbx_strand_id
1 'polypeptide(L)'
;MASTIENLAKMTENLSIEPVYNTNWCDMPEELKRECIGKMGFDERLALRFTAKTERSLVNSENFMFHDGGFYMHGNHDYIPAKKLQKYE
;
A
#
# COMPACT_ATOMS: atom_id res chain seq x y z
N MET A 1 -32.15 18.81 17.45
CA MET A 1 -30.74 18.35 17.60
C MET A 1 -30.29 17.54 16.39
N ALA A 2 -31.03 16.51 15.94
CA ALA A 2 -30.68 15.75 14.73
C ALA A 2 -30.77 16.58 13.43
N SER A 3 -31.84 17.37 13.24
CA SER A 3 -32.06 18.16 12.02
C SER A 3 -31.02 19.27 11.79
N THR A 4 -30.45 19.81 12.87
CA THR A 4 -29.39 20.83 12.80
C THR A 4 -28.06 20.25 12.30
N ILE A 5 -27.77 18.99 12.62
CA ILE A 5 -26.55 18.30 12.15
C ILE A 5 -26.68 17.95 10.67
N GLU A 6 -27.85 17.48 10.26
CA GLU A 6 -28.14 17.11 8.87
C GLU A 6 -28.09 18.31 7.91
N ASN A 7 -28.59 19.47 8.36
CA ASN A 7 -28.52 20.72 7.60
C ASN A 7 -27.09 21.27 7.51
N LEU A 8 -26.29 21.12 8.58
CA LEU A 8 -24.88 21.51 8.59
C LEU A 8 -24.04 20.65 7.63
N ALA A 9 -24.28 19.33 7.61
CA ALA A 9 -23.63 18.41 6.68
C ALA A 9 -23.90 18.77 5.21
N LYS A 10 -25.17 19.03 4.85
CA LYS A 10 -25.55 19.49 3.49
C LYS A 10 -24.89 20.81 3.09
N MET A 11 -24.82 21.78 3.99
CA MET A 11 -24.14 23.05 3.71
C MET A 11 -22.64 22.88 3.50
N THR A 12 -22.03 21.92 4.20
CA THR A 12 -20.59 21.63 4.12
C THR A 12 -20.25 20.86 2.83
N GLU A 13 -21.10 19.92 2.40
CA GLU A 13 -20.96 19.25 1.09
C GLU A 13 -21.01 20.25 -0.09
N ASN A 14 -21.90 21.24 -0.02
CA ASN A 14 -22.03 22.26 -1.07
C ASN A 14 -20.86 23.27 -1.14
N LEU A 15 -19.99 23.31 -0.10
CA LEU A 15 -18.81 24.18 -0.05
C LEU A 15 -17.53 23.45 -0.48
N SER A 16 -17.56 22.13 -0.63
CA SER A 16 -16.45 21.35 -1.16
C SER A 16 -16.39 21.52 -2.68
N ILE A 17 -15.31 22.14 -3.18
CA ILE A 17 -15.01 22.21 -4.62
C ILE A 17 -14.59 20.81 -5.13
N GLU A 18 -14.14 19.95 -4.22
CA GLU A 18 -13.82 18.57 -4.54
C GLU A 18 -15.08 17.69 -4.53
N PRO A 19 -15.25 16.83 -5.56
CA PRO A 19 -16.35 15.89 -5.59
C PRO A 19 -16.36 15.01 -4.34
N VAL A 20 -17.50 15.00 -3.65
CA VAL A 20 -17.75 14.11 -2.50
C VAL A 20 -17.99 12.71 -3.05
N TYR A 21 -16.96 11.86 -3.01
CA TYR A 21 -17.09 10.46 -3.37
C TYR A 21 -17.70 9.70 -2.20
N ASN A 22 -18.97 9.31 -2.34
CA ASN A 22 -19.70 8.58 -1.31
C ASN A 22 -19.34 7.09 -1.24
N THR A 23 -18.32 6.66 -1.99
CA THR A 23 -17.94 5.25 -2.12
C THR A 23 -16.60 5.03 -1.42
N ASN A 24 -16.61 4.23 -0.36
CA ASN A 24 -15.40 3.81 0.32
C ASN A 24 -14.55 2.94 -0.62
N TRP A 25 -13.22 2.98 -0.48
CA TRP A 25 -12.32 2.04 -1.15
C TRP A 25 -12.76 0.58 -0.97
N CYS A 26 -13.16 0.18 0.24
CA CYS A 26 -13.60 -1.20 0.52
C CYS A 26 -14.81 -1.63 -0.33
N ASP A 27 -15.69 -0.69 -0.67
CA ASP A 27 -16.92 -0.93 -1.45
C ASP A 27 -16.67 -0.84 -2.96
N MET A 28 -15.47 -0.41 -3.38
CA MET A 28 -15.12 -0.28 -4.78
C MET A 28 -14.94 -1.67 -5.42
N PRO A 29 -15.52 -1.91 -6.60
CA PRO A 29 -15.35 -3.17 -7.31
C PRO A 29 -13.89 -3.41 -7.66
N GLU A 30 -13.48 -4.69 -7.68
CA GLU A 30 -12.09 -5.07 -7.95
C GLU A 30 -11.56 -4.49 -9.25
N GLU A 31 -12.37 -4.40 -10.30
CA GLU A 31 -11.95 -3.87 -11.61
C GLU A 31 -11.45 -2.42 -11.51
N LEU A 32 -12.18 -1.55 -10.80
CA LEU A 32 -11.78 -0.15 -10.60
C LEU A 32 -10.54 -0.06 -9.70
N LYS A 33 -10.45 -0.92 -8.67
CA LYS A 33 -9.25 -1.00 -7.84
C LYS A 33 -8.02 -1.40 -8.65
N ARG A 34 -8.15 -2.37 -9.56
CA ARG A 34 -7.06 -2.78 -10.47
C ARG A 34 -6.63 -1.63 -11.36
N GLU A 35 -7.58 -0.86 -11.91
CA GLU A 35 -7.24 0.31 -12.73
C GLU A 35 -6.43 1.35 -11.93
N CYS A 36 -6.83 1.63 -10.69
CA CYS A 36 -6.11 2.52 -9.78
C CYS A 36 -4.72 1.99 -9.45
N ILE A 37 -4.61 0.71 -9.05
CA ILE A 37 -3.34 0.05 -8.74
C ILE A 37 -2.41 0.04 -9.97
N GLY A 38 -2.98 -0.17 -11.17
CA GLY A 38 -2.29 -0.12 -12.44
C GLY A 38 -1.53 1.19 -12.67
N LYS A 39 -2.10 2.32 -12.19
CA LYS A 39 -1.51 3.66 -12.28
C LYS A 39 -0.49 3.95 -11.16
N MET A 40 -0.46 3.17 -10.09
CA MET A 40 0.45 3.36 -8.95
C MET A 40 1.89 2.91 -9.26
N GLY A 41 2.85 3.67 -8.72
CA GLY A 41 4.27 3.33 -8.68
C GLY A 41 4.61 2.23 -7.66
N PHE A 42 5.88 1.83 -7.61
CA PHE A 42 6.34 0.74 -6.75
C PHE A 42 6.11 1.02 -5.27
N ASP A 43 6.50 2.21 -4.80
CA ASP A 43 6.42 2.58 -3.38
C ASP A 43 4.96 2.67 -2.90
N GLU A 44 4.07 3.18 -3.74
CA GLU A 44 2.63 3.29 -3.46
C GLU A 44 1.99 1.91 -3.35
N ARG A 45 2.29 0.99 -4.30
CA ARG A 45 1.85 -0.39 -4.23
C ARG A 45 2.40 -1.10 -3.00
N LEU A 46 3.66 -0.83 -2.66
CA LEU A 46 4.30 -1.40 -1.48
C LEU A 46 3.60 -0.94 -0.20
N ALA A 47 3.32 0.36 -0.08
CA ALA A 47 2.57 0.92 1.04
C ALA A 47 1.17 0.32 1.14
N LEU A 48 0.42 0.26 0.04
CA LEU A 48 -0.93 -0.32 -0.02
C LEU A 48 -0.94 -1.79 0.43
N ARG A 49 0.08 -2.56 0.01
CA ARG A 49 0.25 -3.96 0.40
C ARG A 49 0.45 -4.14 1.92
N PHE A 50 1.08 -3.18 2.58
CA PHE A 50 1.32 -3.22 4.03
C PHE A 50 0.15 -2.70 4.85
N THR A 51 -0.58 -1.71 4.36
CA THR A 51 -1.70 -1.09 5.08
C THR A 51 -2.99 -1.91 4.98
N ALA A 52 -3.26 -2.55 3.83
CA ALA A 52 -4.49 -3.27 3.57
C ALA A 52 -4.23 -4.73 3.19
N LYS A 53 -4.33 -5.65 4.19
CA LYS A 53 -4.11 -7.09 3.97
C LYS A 53 -5.04 -7.70 2.92
N THR A 54 -6.27 -7.21 2.82
CA THR A 54 -7.27 -7.68 1.84
C THR A 54 -6.89 -7.31 0.41
N GLU A 55 -6.22 -6.16 0.22
CA GLU A 55 -5.81 -5.67 -1.09
C GLU A 55 -4.47 -6.28 -1.55
N ARG A 56 -3.77 -6.99 -0.66
CA ARG A 56 -2.47 -7.62 -0.97
C ARG A 56 -2.56 -8.59 -2.14
N SER A 57 -3.61 -9.40 -2.23
CA SER A 57 -3.79 -10.33 -3.35
C SER A 57 -3.97 -9.58 -4.67
N LEU A 58 -4.76 -8.51 -4.64
CA LEU A 58 -5.04 -7.67 -5.81
C LEU A 58 -3.76 -6.98 -6.31
N VAL A 59 -3.02 -6.32 -5.41
CA VAL A 59 -1.74 -5.67 -5.72
C VAL A 59 -0.73 -6.65 -6.30
N ASN A 60 -0.66 -7.87 -5.74
CA ASN A 60 0.25 -8.90 -6.23
C ASN A 60 -0.17 -9.50 -7.58
N SER A 61 -1.46 -9.42 -7.94
CA SER A 61 -1.97 -9.90 -9.22
C SER A 61 -1.67 -8.93 -10.38
N GLU A 62 -1.43 -7.66 -10.06
CA GLU A 62 -1.11 -6.65 -11.07
C GLU A 62 0.38 -6.68 -11.41
N ASN A 63 0.68 -6.82 -12.71
CA ASN A 63 2.05 -6.77 -13.20
C ASN A 63 2.67 -5.39 -12.90
N PHE A 64 3.96 -5.41 -12.58
CA PHE A 64 4.77 -4.20 -12.44
C PHE A 64 6.04 -4.38 -13.25
N MET A 65 6.29 -3.46 -14.19
CA MET A 65 7.52 -3.45 -14.96
C MET A 65 8.62 -2.71 -14.21
N PHE A 66 9.71 -3.40 -13.95
CA PHE A 66 10.96 -2.80 -13.49
C PHE A 66 11.92 -2.68 -14.67
N HIS A 67 12.57 -1.53 -14.80
CA HIS A 67 13.63 -1.32 -15.78
C HIS A 67 14.99 -1.84 -15.27
N ASP A 68 15.20 -1.77 -13.96
CA ASP A 68 16.39 -2.24 -13.26
C ASP A 68 16.05 -2.51 -11.78
N GLY A 69 16.87 -3.30 -11.08
CA GLY A 69 16.68 -3.61 -9.66
C GLY A 69 17.93 -4.21 -9.02
N GLY A 70 18.26 -3.76 -7.81
CA GLY A 70 19.42 -4.23 -7.04
C GLY A 70 19.09 -4.42 -5.57
N PHE A 71 19.69 -5.44 -4.95
CA PHE A 71 19.59 -5.67 -3.51
C PHE A 71 20.89 -5.20 -2.84
N TYR A 72 20.77 -4.30 -1.87
CA TYR A 72 21.89 -3.88 -1.02
C TYR A 72 21.76 -4.57 0.33
N MET A 73 22.49 -5.66 0.50
CA MET A 73 22.57 -6.34 1.79
C MET A 73 23.62 -5.62 2.64
N HIS A 74 23.18 -4.91 3.68
CA HIS A 74 24.09 -4.42 4.71
C HIS A 74 24.40 -5.60 5.65
N GLY A 75 25.40 -6.40 5.29
CA GLY A 75 25.93 -7.41 6.19
C GLY A 75 26.86 -6.75 7.21
N ASN A 76 26.62 -6.97 8.50
CA ASN A 76 27.71 -6.89 9.48
C ASN A 76 28.69 -7.99 9.08
N HIS A 77 29.79 -7.60 8.45
CA HIS A 77 30.82 -8.51 7.97
C HIS A 77 31.66 -9.00 9.15
N ASP A 78 31.03 -9.69 10.11
CA ASP A 78 31.76 -10.44 11.13
C ASP A 78 32.37 -11.64 10.44
N TYR A 79 33.62 -11.48 10.01
CA TYR A 79 34.51 -12.59 9.68
C TYR A 79 34.51 -13.54 10.87
N ILE A 80 33.76 -14.66 10.78
CA ILE A 80 33.98 -15.79 11.67
C ILE A 80 35.25 -16.48 11.15
N PRO A 81 36.39 -16.38 11.85
CA PRO A 81 37.60 -17.04 11.39
C PRO A 81 37.34 -18.55 11.44
N ALA A 82 37.69 -19.27 10.37
CA ALA A 82 37.53 -20.71 10.23
C ALA A 82 38.07 -21.54 11.42
N LYS A 83 38.90 -20.94 12.29
CA LYS A 83 39.43 -21.53 13.52
C LYS A 83 38.38 -21.77 14.63
N LYS A 84 37.16 -21.24 14.53
CA LYS A 84 36.09 -21.53 15.53
C LYS A 84 35.30 -22.82 15.24
N LEU A 85 35.44 -23.42 14.06
CA LEU A 85 34.69 -24.63 13.67
C LEU A 85 35.38 -25.95 14.05
N GLN A 86 36.66 -25.93 14.44
CA GLN A 86 37.42 -27.14 14.81
C GLN A 86 37.40 -27.49 16.31
N LYS A 87 36.56 -26.85 17.13
CA LYS A 87 36.49 -27.14 18.58
C LYS A 87 35.30 -28.02 19.01
N TYR A 88 34.57 -28.60 18.06
CA TYR A 88 33.43 -29.47 18.34
C TYR A 88 33.50 -30.82 17.61
N GLU A 89 34.70 -31.41 17.52
CA GLU A 89 34.91 -32.84 17.28
C GLU A 89 35.79 -33.42 18.39
#